data_AF-A0A7S2HSW9-F1
#
_entry.id   AF-A0A7S2HSW9-F1
#
_cell.length_a   1.000
_cell.length_b   1.000
_cell.length_c   1.000
_cell.angle_alpha   90.00
_cell.angle_beta   90.00
_cell.angle_gamma   90.00
#
_symmetry.space_group_name_H-M   'P 1'
#
loop_
_entity.id
_entity.type
_entity.pdbx_description
1 polymer ?
#
loop_
_entity_poly.entity_id
_entity_poly.type
_entity_poly.pdbx_seq_one_letter_code
_entity_poly.pdbx_strand_id
1 'polypeptide(L)'
;MAAVNDSATDRKLSQTLTFVTGNKKKLEEIRAITSTGPNALPFSLTNKKVDLPELQGEPEAIAVEKCRLAAQEVGGPTMCEDTCLCFNALGGLPGPYIKWFLEKCGHEGLNNLLAAYEDKSAYAQCVFALSAGPGAQA
;
A
#
# COMPACT_ATOMS: atom_id res chain seq x y z
N MET A 1 -26.50 -32.96 30.03
CA MET A 1 -26.67 -32.00 28.92
C MET A 1 -25.46 -31.08 28.93
N ALA A 2 -24.61 -31.18 27.90
CA ALA A 2 -23.37 -30.44 27.81
C ALA A 2 -23.66 -28.95 27.60
N ALA A 3 -22.95 -28.10 28.36
CA ALA A 3 -22.90 -26.67 28.11
C ALA A 3 -22.15 -26.43 26.80
N VAL A 4 -22.81 -25.77 25.84
CA VAL A 4 -22.17 -25.26 24.64
C VAL A 4 -21.35 -24.05 25.07
N ASN A 5 -20.03 -24.24 25.14
CA ASN A 5 -19.08 -23.17 25.43
C ASN A 5 -18.76 -22.45 24.12
N ASP A 6 -19.53 -21.42 23.80
CA ASP A 6 -19.29 -20.56 22.65
C ASP A 6 -18.19 -19.53 22.99
N SER A 7 -16.93 -19.98 22.97
CA SER A 7 -15.77 -19.12 23.22
C SER A 7 -15.20 -18.59 21.90
N ALA A 8 -15.95 -17.72 21.22
CA ALA A 8 -15.52 -17.00 20.03
C ALA A 8 -15.12 -15.52 20.33
N THR A 9 -14.74 -15.20 21.57
CA THR A 9 -14.53 -13.81 22.03
C THR A 9 -13.24 -13.60 22.83
N ASP A 10 -12.13 -14.23 22.45
CA ASP A 10 -10.82 -13.84 23.03
C ASP A 10 -9.62 -14.08 22.08
N ARG A 11 -9.72 -13.68 20.81
CA ARG A 11 -8.49 -13.48 20.01
C ARG A 11 -7.79 -12.23 20.53
N LYS A 12 -6.86 -12.46 21.45
CA LYS A 12 -5.92 -11.47 21.98
C LYS A 12 -5.42 -10.56 20.84
N LEU A 13 -5.72 -9.27 20.92
CA LEU A 13 -5.27 -8.17 20.05
C LEU A 13 -3.74 -7.93 20.07
N SER A 14 -2.92 -8.95 20.39
CA SER A 14 -1.52 -8.78 20.78
C SER A 14 -0.56 -8.43 19.64
N GLN A 15 -1.02 -8.47 18.39
CA GLN A 15 -0.23 -8.10 17.22
C GLN A 15 -0.65 -6.71 16.74
N THR A 16 0.33 -5.83 16.57
CA THR A 16 0.14 -4.48 16.02
C THR A 16 0.80 -4.45 14.65
N LEU A 17 -0.01 -4.18 13.61
CA LEU A 17 0.48 -3.94 12.27
C LEU A 17 0.81 -2.45 12.11
N THR A 18 2.05 -2.14 11.73
CA THR A 18 2.45 -0.77 11.41
C THR A 18 2.26 -0.49 9.93
N PHE A 19 1.32 0.39 9.60
CA PHE A 19 1.17 0.89 8.23
C PHE A 19 2.12 2.07 7.99
N VAL A 20 3.13 1.85 7.16
CA VAL A 20 4.16 2.84 6.85
C VAL A 20 3.68 3.75 5.73
N THR A 21 3.26 4.95 6.11
CA THR A 21 2.83 6.00 5.18
C THR A 21 2.99 7.37 5.80
N GLY A 22 3.34 8.36 4.99
CA GLY A 22 3.26 9.78 5.34
C GLY A 22 1.95 10.45 4.90
N ASN A 23 1.11 9.76 4.12
CA ASN A 23 -0.14 10.30 3.61
C ASN A 23 -1.31 9.98 4.56
N LYS A 24 -1.84 11.01 5.22
CA LYS A 24 -2.95 10.88 6.17
C LYS A 24 -4.22 10.30 5.54
N LYS A 25 -4.50 10.62 4.27
CA LYS A 25 -5.69 10.12 3.57
C LYS A 25 -5.64 8.61 3.36
N LYS A 26 -4.46 8.05 3.03
CA LYS A 26 -4.27 6.59 2.92
C LYS A 26 -4.59 5.89 4.25
N LEU A 27 -4.17 6.47 5.37
CA LEU A 27 -4.47 5.90 6.69
C LEU A 27 -5.97 5.97 7.01
N GLU A 28 -6.63 7.09 6.68
CA GLU A 28 -8.08 7.25 6.84
C GLU A 28 -8.87 6.24 6.00
N GLU A 29 -8.49 6.07 4.73
CA GLU A 29 -9.09 5.11 3.80
C GLU A 29 -8.94 3.68 4.32
N ILE A 30 -7.73 3.28 4.73
CA ILE A 30 -7.51 1.92 5.26
C ILE A 30 -8.34 1.69 6.51
N ARG A 31 -8.35 2.63 7.45
CA ARG A 31 -9.19 2.51 8.64
C ARG A 31 -10.66 2.40 8.29
N ALA A 32 -11.16 3.19 7.34
CA ALA A 32 -12.55 3.12 6.92
C ALA A 32 -12.92 1.74 6.35
N ILE A 33 -12.01 1.14 5.57
CA ILE A 33 -12.23 -0.18 4.95
C ILE A 33 -12.11 -1.32 5.98
N THR A 34 -11.22 -1.20 6.96
CA THR A 34 -10.78 -2.32 7.78
C THR A 34 -11.19 -2.28 9.25
N SER A 35 -11.95 -1.26 9.69
CA SER A 35 -12.32 -1.11 11.10
C SER A 35 -13.57 -1.88 11.50
N THR A 36 -14.47 -2.19 10.56
CA THR A 36 -15.77 -2.82 10.88
C THR A 36 -16.22 -3.80 9.80
N GLY A 37 -17.18 -4.65 10.14
CA GLY A 37 -17.79 -5.58 9.20
C GLY A 37 -16.90 -6.77 8.84
N PRO A 38 -17.13 -7.45 7.70
CA PRO A 38 -16.39 -8.65 7.31
C PRO A 38 -14.91 -8.39 7.02
N ASN A 39 -14.52 -7.12 6.84
CA ASN A 39 -13.15 -6.70 6.57
C ASN A 39 -12.42 -6.24 7.85
N ALA A 40 -13.04 -6.37 9.02
CA ALA A 40 -12.44 -5.99 10.29
C ALA A 40 -11.16 -6.80 10.52
N LEU A 41 -10.04 -6.11 10.73
CA LEU A 41 -8.77 -6.79 10.97
C LEU A 41 -8.76 -7.43 12.36
N PRO A 42 -8.22 -8.65 12.49
CA PRO A 42 -8.10 -9.33 13.78
C PRO A 42 -6.94 -8.79 14.65
N PHE A 43 -6.32 -7.69 14.25
CA PHE A 43 -5.15 -7.09 14.88
C PHE A 43 -5.27 -5.56 14.88
N SER A 44 -4.48 -4.90 15.72
CA SER A 44 -4.49 -3.43 15.78
C SER A 44 -3.68 -2.83 14.63
N LEU A 45 -4.14 -1.71 14.09
CA LEU A 45 -3.46 -0.96 13.04
C LEU A 45 -2.91 0.36 13.58
N THR A 46 -1.59 0.54 13.50
CA THR A 46 -0.92 1.80 13.80
C THR A 46 -0.28 2.40 12.54
N ASN A 47 0.23 3.61 12.64
CA ASN A 47 0.92 4.30 11.55
C ASN A 47 2.27 4.83 12.02
N LYS A 48 3.29 4.72 11.15
CA LYS A 48 4.59 5.36 11.31
C LYS A 48 4.99 5.98 9.98
N LYS A 49 5.41 7.25 10.00
CA LYS A 49 6.11 7.84 8.87
C LYS A 49 7.57 7.41 8.96
N VAL A 50 8.04 6.67 7.96
CA VAL A 50 9.45 6.30 7.79
C VAL A 50 9.94 6.97 6.52
N ASP A 51 11.15 7.52 6.57
CA ASP A 51 11.80 8.06 5.38
C ASP A 51 12.47 6.88 4.64
N LEU A 52 11.89 6.50 3.51
CA LEU A 52 12.36 5.36 2.70
C LEU A 52 12.76 5.88 1.32
N PRO A 53 13.77 5.26 0.67
CA PRO A 53 14.14 5.64 -0.68
C PRO A 53 12.97 5.41 -1.65
N GLU A 54 12.82 6.31 -2.62
CA GLU A 54 11.92 6.12 -3.76
C GLU A 54 12.61 5.18 -4.76
N LEU A 55 12.30 3.89 -4.67
CA LEU A 55 12.91 2.83 -5.48
C LEU A 55 12.41 2.89 -6.93
N GLN A 56 13.21 2.31 -7.84
CA GLN A 56 12.88 2.19 -9.26
C GLN A 56 12.77 0.72 -9.65
N GLY A 57 11.90 0.43 -10.61
CA GLY A 57 11.63 -0.93 -11.10
C GLY A 57 10.14 -1.17 -11.32
N GLU A 58 9.78 -2.44 -11.36
CA GLU A 58 8.38 -2.88 -11.48
C GLU A 58 7.62 -2.66 -10.16
N PRO A 59 6.30 -2.37 -10.21
CA PRO A 59 5.50 -2.05 -9.04
C PRO A 59 5.61 -3.06 -7.89
N GLU A 60 5.55 -4.36 -8.20
CA GLU A 60 5.62 -5.43 -7.19
C GLU A 60 7.01 -5.51 -6.54
N ALA A 61 8.08 -5.37 -7.34
CA ALA A 61 9.45 -5.38 -6.83
C ALA A 61 9.74 -4.18 -5.92
N ILE A 62 9.24 -2.99 -6.31
CA ILE A 62 9.31 -1.77 -5.50
C ILE A 62 8.58 -1.99 -4.17
N ALA A 63 7.34 -2.50 -4.20
CA ALA A 63 6.53 -2.68 -3.00
C ALA A 63 7.17 -3.67 -2.01
N VAL A 64 7.69 -4.80 -2.51
CA VAL A 64 8.39 -5.82 -1.70
C VAL A 64 9.63 -5.21 -1.04
N GLU A 65 10.50 -4.56 -1.81
CA GLU A 65 11.75 -4.00 -1.28
C GLU A 65 11.50 -2.82 -0.32
N LYS A 66 10.52 -1.96 -0.63
CA LYS A 66 10.07 -0.89 0.26
C LYS A 66 9.57 -1.46 1.58
N CYS A 67 8.75 -2.51 1.55
CA CYS A 67 8.23 -3.13 2.77
C CYS A 67 9.32 -3.82 3.58
N ARG A 68 10.31 -4.43 2.91
CA ARG A 68 11.49 -5.00 3.56
C ARG A 68 12.29 -3.94 4.32
N LEU A 69 12.58 -2.80 3.68
CA LEU A 69 13.27 -1.67 4.31
C LEU A 69 12.44 -1.07 5.45
N ALA A 70 11.14 -0.90 5.25
CA ALA A 70 10.22 -0.41 6.26
C ALA A 70 10.20 -1.33 7.50
N ALA A 71 10.17 -2.65 7.30
CA ALA A 71 10.18 -3.62 8.38
C ALA A 71 11.47 -3.55 9.22
N GLN A 72 12.62 -3.27 8.59
CA GLN A 72 13.89 -3.04 9.29
C GLN A 72 13.82 -1.81 10.22
N GLU A 73 13.21 -0.72 9.75
CA GLU A 73 13.04 0.53 10.51
C GLU A 73 11.94 0.47 11.58
N VAL A 74 10.93 -0.39 11.39
CA VAL A 74 9.83 -0.59 12.34
C VAL A 74 10.23 -1.60 13.42
N GLY A 75 10.96 -2.67 13.07
CA GLY A 75 11.32 -3.74 13.99
C GLY A 75 10.17 -4.72 14.29
N GLY A 76 9.16 -4.81 13.42
CA GLY A 76 7.99 -5.66 13.64
C GLY A 76 7.05 -5.72 12.42
N PRO A 77 5.83 -6.27 12.58
CA PRO A 77 4.86 -6.40 11.50
C PRO A 77 4.61 -5.06 10.81
N THR A 78 4.79 -5.05 9.49
CA THR A 78 4.82 -3.83 8.69
C THR A 78 4.05 -4.02 7.40
N MET A 79 3.26 -3.02 7.04
CA MET A 79 2.57 -2.95 5.76
C MET A 79 2.96 -1.66 5.06
N CYS A 80 3.23 -1.76 3.76
CA CYS A 80 3.45 -0.62 2.87
C CYS A 80 2.42 -0.65 1.74
N GLU A 81 2.18 0.51 1.16
CA GLU A 81 1.33 0.67 -0.01
C GLU A 81 2.04 1.54 -1.05
N ASP A 82 1.98 1.12 -2.31
CA ASP A 82 2.37 1.91 -3.48
C ASP A 82 1.21 2.02 -4.47
N THR A 83 1.09 3.20 -5.06
CA THR A 83 0.01 3.54 -6.00
C THR A 83 0.62 3.94 -7.32
N CYS A 84 0.22 3.26 -8.39
CA CYS A 84 0.66 3.51 -9.74
C CYS A 84 -0.50 4.04 -10.60
N LEU A 85 -0.18 4.89 -11.57
CA LEU A 85 -1.08 5.21 -12.69
C LEU A 85 -0.41 4.77 -13.98
N CYS A 86 -1.02 3.79 -14.64
CA CYS A 86 -0.41 3.07 -15.74
C CYS A 86 -1.16 3.36 -17.03
N PHE A 87 -0.51 4.00 -18.00
CA PHE A 87 -1.09 4.22 -19.32
C PHE A 87 -0.71 3.06 -20.25
N ASN A 88 -1.72 2.42 -20.84
CA ASN A 88 -1.49 1.23 -21.67
C ASN A 88 -0.64 1.57 -22.92
N ALA A 89 -0.89 2.72 -23.54
CA ALA A 89 -0.12 3.21 -24.67
C ALA A 89 1.37 3.48 -24.37
N LEU A 90 1.73 3.70 -23.10
CA LEU A 90 3.12 3.91 -22.66
C LEU A 90 3.72 2.67 -21.98
N GLY A 91 3.15 1.49 -22.21
CA GLY A 91 3.62 0.25 -21.59
C GLY A 91 3.51 0.26 -20.06
N GLY A 92 2.55 1.00 -19.51
CA GLY A 92 2.33 1.12 -18.06
C GLY A 92 3.00 2.32 -17.39
N LEU A 93 3.75 3.14 -18.12
CA LEU A 93 4.26 4.41 -17.58
C LEU A 93 3.14 5.46 -17.43
N PRO A 94 3.28 6.44 -16.51
CA PRO A 94 4.40 6.65 -15.58
C PRO A 94 4.47 5.62 -14.44
N GLY A 95 3.43 4.82 -14.22
CA GLY A 95 3.42 3.72 -13.26
C GLY A 95 3.75 4.19 -11.84
N PRO A 96 4.75 3.61 -11.16
CA PRO A 96 5.13 3.98 -9.80
C PRO A 96 5.67 5.41 -9.68
N TYR A 97 6.04 6.04 -10.81
CA TYR A 97 6.60 7.38 -10.84
C TYR A 97 5.54 8.50 -10.91
N ILE A 98 4.24 8.15 -10.83
CA ILE A 98 3.14 9.09 -11.02
C ILE A 98 3.22 10.33 -10.12
N LYS A 99 3.74 10.23 -8.89
CA LYS A 99 3.93 11.38 -8.00
C LYS A 99 4.74 12.48 -8.67
N TRP A 100 5.87 12.14 -9.29
CA TRP A 100 6.77 13.09 -9.95
C TRP A 100 6.18 13.64 -11.24
N PHE A 101 5.55 12.78 -12.03
CA PHE A 101 4.88 13.22 -13.26
C PHE A 101 3.72 14.18 -12.95
N LEU A 102 2.90 13.88 -11.94
CA LEU A 102 1.84 14.76 -11.51
C LEU A 102 2.37 16.10 -10.99
N GLU A 103 3.44 16.09 -10.18
CA GLU A 103 4.05 17.31 -9.65
C GLU A 103 4.61 18.22 -10.76
N LYS A 104 5.30 17.63 -11.75
CA LYS A 104 5.99 18.40 -12.80
C LYS A 104 5.10 18.74 -14.00
N CYS A 105 4.22 17.82 -14.41
CA CYS A 105 3.39 17.99 -15.60
C CYS A 105 1.98 18.49 -15.27
N GLY A 106 1.50 18.28 -14.03
CA GLY A 106 0.10 18.50 -13.68
C GLY A 106 -0.86 17.58 -14.45
N HIS A 107 -2.15 17.76 -14.22
CA HIS A 107 -3.17 16.95 -14.91
C HIS A 107 -3.19 17.20 -16.42
N GLU A 108 -3.04 18.45 -16.86
CA GLU A 108 -3.02 18.77 -18.28
C GLU A 108 -1.82 18.13 -18.98
N GLY A 109 -0.62 18.27 -18.42
CA GLY A 109 0.58 17.65 -18.97
C GLY A 109 0.51 16.13 -19.00
N LEU A 110 -0.07 15.49 -17.98
CA LEU A 110 -0.31 14.04 -17.97
C LEU A 110 -1.21 13.59 -19.14
N ASN A 111 -2.27 14.33 -19.45
CA ASN A 111 -3.13 14.03 -20.60
C ASN A 111 -2.39 14.29 -21.93
N ASN A 112 -1.60 15.35 -22.00
CA ASN A 112 -0.82 15.71 -23.19
C ASN A 112 0.27 14.67 -23.51
N LEU A 113 0.80 13.94 -22.51
CA LEU A 113 1.73 12.83 -22.76
C LEU A 113 1.13 11.74 -23.66
N LEU A 114 -0.20 11.59 -23.63
CA LEU A 114 -0.90 10.62 -24.45
C LEU A 114 -1.35 11.20 -25.80
N ALA A 115 -1.14 12.49 -26.09
CA ALA A 115 -1.70 13.15 -27.27
C ALA A 115 -1.38 12.42 -28.59
N ALA A 116 -0.17 11.87 -28.71
CA ALA A 116 0.30 11.17 -29.91
C ALA A 116 -0.24 9.74 -30.10
N TYR A 117 -0.91 9.17 -29.10
CA TYR A 117 -1.38 7.77 -29.11
C TYR A 117 -2.89 7.71 -29.26
N GLU A 118 -3.43 6.80 -30.07
CA GLU A 118 -4.89 6.62 -30.14
C GLU A 118 -5.45 6.02 -28.85
N ASP A 119 -4.74 5.07 -28.26
CA ASP A 119 -5.11 4.45 -26.99
C ASP A 119 -4.91 5.42 -25.82
N LYS A 120 -6.01 5.76 -25.16
CA LYS A 120 -6.06 6.60 -23.95
C LYS A 120 -6.39 5.81 -22.69
N SER A 121 -6.48 4.48 -22.80
CA SER A 121 -6.84 3.63 -21.69
C SER A 121 -5.73 3.59 -20.65
N ALA A 122 -6.15 3.54 -19.39
CA ALA A 122 -5.27 3.57 -18.23
C ALA A 122 -5.90 2.79 -17.09
N TYR A 123 -5.06 2.36 -16.15
CA TYR A 123 -5.50 1.76 -14.90
C TYR A 123 -4.72 2.34 -13.72
N ALA A 124 -5.40 2.42 -12.57
CA ALA A 124 -4.75 2.67 -11.30
C ALA A 124 -4.47 1.32 -10.64
N GLN A 125 -3.24 1.12 -10.20
CA GLN A 125 -2.83 -0.09 -9.48
C GLN A 125 -2.44 0.30 -8.06
N CYS A 126 -2.94 -0.45 -7.09
CA CYS A 126 -2.52 -0.34 -5.71
C CYS A 126 -1.88 -1.67 -5.28
N VAL A 127 -0.65 -1.61 -4.80
CA VAL A 127 0.10 -2.77 -4.33
C VAL A 127 0.31 -2.64 -2.84
N PHE A 128 -0.21 -3.60 -2.08
CA PHE A 128 0.10 -3.77 -0.66
C PHE A 128 1.15 -4.85 -0.52
N ALA A 129 2.18 -4.55 0.27
CA ALA A 129 3.18 -5.52 0.69
C ALA A 129 3.16 -5.63 2.22
N LEU A 130 3.25 -6.85 2.74
CA LEU A 130 3.10 -7.15 4.17
C LEU A 130 4.27 -8.01 4.65
N SER A 131 5.03 -7.52 5.63
CA SER A 131 6.08 -8.28 6.28
C SER A 131 5.72 -8.56 7.74
N ALA A 132 6.03 -9.77 8.22
CA ALA A 132 5.91 -10.11 9.64
C ALA A 132 6.98 -9.44 10.53
N GLY A 133 8.02 -8.84 9.92
CA GLY A 133 9.11 -8.16 10.62
C GLY A 133 10.47 -8.36 9.93
N PRO A 134 11.56 -7.83 10.51
CA PRO A 134 12.90 -7.96 9.95
C PRO A 134 13.28 -9.41 9.61
N GLY A 135 13.76 -9.63 8.39
CA GLY A 135 14.19 -10.96 7.91
C GLY A 135 13.06 -11.85 7.40
N ALA A 136 11.79 -11.48 7.59
CA ALA A 136 10.68 -12.13 6.91
C ALA A 136 10.52 -11.58 5.48
N GLN A 137 10.24 -12.46 4.52
CA GLN A 137 9.85 -12.05 3.17
C GLN A 137 8.50 -11.32 3.22
N ALA A 138 8.38 -10.29 2.38
CA ALA A 138 7.15 -9.50 2.19
C ALA A 138 6.36 -10.00 0.98
#